data_AF-A0A544ZKD7-F1
#
_entry.id   AF-A0A544ZKD7-F1
#
_cell.length_a   1.000
_cell.length_b   1.000
_cell.length_c   1.000
_cell.angle_alpha   90.00
_cell.angle_beta   90.00
_cell.angle_gamma   90.00
#
_symmetry.space_group_name_H-M   'P 1'
#
loop_
_entity.id
_entity.type
_entity.pdbx_description
1 polymer ?
#
loop_
_entity_poly.entity_id
_entity_poly.type
_entity_poly.pdbx_seq_one_letter_code
_entity_poly.pdbx_strand_id
1 'polypeptide(L)'
;MSHQNVIDFVERRREQGNEPPDLGQGSVLGVLPVPETGAVLMIVGYLVPAAVAADAPEPPAAALQRRAAPGEEELVLDRAARVARADGEEIELTFREFELLDYLSSAPGRVYNRRQLMAAVWDRYDDEGGRTVDVHVLRLRRKLGRHAGRIVTVRNVGYKYQPSRRR
;
A
#
# COMPACT_ATOMS: atom_id res chain seq x y z
N MET A 1 -5.96 -14.32 -23.91
CA MET A 1 -6.12 -12.90 -24.31
C MET A 1 -4.85 -12.15 -23.88
N SER A 2 -3.65 -12.59 -24.23
CA SER A 2 -2.95 -12.76 -25.52
C SER A 2 -2.03 -11.55 -25.79
N HIS A 3 -0.74 -11.79 -25.59
CA HIS A 3 0.46 -10.96 -25.78
C HIS A 3 0.52 -10.14 -27.10
N GLN A 4 -0.43 -10.37 -28.01
CA GLN A 4 -0.50 -9.76 -29.33
C GLN A 4 -0.73 -8.24 -29.29
N ASN A 5 -1.45 -7.75 -28.28
CA ASN A 5 -1.81 -6.32 -28.21
C ASN A 5 -0.61 -5.39 -27.97
N VAL A 6 0.48 -5.89 -27.37
CA VAL A 6 1.65 -5.08 -27.03
C VAL A 6 2.60 -4.94 -28.22
N ILE A 7 2.81 -6.03 -28.97
CA ILE A 7 3.66 -6.03 -30.18
C ILE A 7 3.02 -5.18 -31.27
N ASP A 8 1.71 -5.31 -31.49
CA ASP A 8 0.97 -4.52 -32.50
C ASP A 8 1.01 -3.01 -32.19
N PHE A 9 1.03 -2.62 -30.91
CA PHE A 9 1.15 -1.21 -30.51
C PHE A 9 2.53 -0.62 -30.81
N VAL A 10 3.59 -1.42 -30.63
CA VAL A 10 4.98 -1.00 -30.88
C VAL A 10 5.26 -0.88 -32.38
N GLU A 11 4.75 -1.82 -33.17
CA GLU A 11 4.88 -1.81 -34.65
C GLU A 11 4.15 -0.61 -35.27
N ARG A 12 2.90 -0.37 -34.85
CA ARG A 12 2.07 0.73 -35.37
C ARG A 12 2.64 2.14 -35.06
N ARG A 13 3.51 2.26 -34.05
CA ARG A 13 4.20 3.51 -33.72
C ARG A 13 5.44 3.76 -34.58
N ARG A 14 6.14 2.70 -35.01
CA ARG A 14 7.25 2.78 -35.97
C ARG A 14 6.78 3.30 -37.33
N GLU A 15 5.59 2.88 -37.77
CA GLU A 15 4.97 3.34 -39.02
C GLU A 15 4.61 4.85 -39.03
N GLN A 16 4.46 5.46 -37.85
CA GLN A 16 4.11 6.89 -37.71
C GLN A 16 5.35 7.80 -37.62
N GLY A 17 6.55 7.27 -37.90
CA GLY A 17 7.80 8.06 -37.93
C GLY A 17 8.24 8.59 -36.56
N ASN A 18 7.67 8.07 -35.47
CA ASN A 18 8.02 8.47 -34.12
C ASN A 18 8.93 7.40 -33.52
N GLU A 19 10.24 7.56 -33.70
CA GLU A 19 11.25 6.63 -33.19
C GLU A 19 11.13 6.55 -31.66
N PRO A 20 11.00 5.34 -31.07
CA PRO A 20 11.01 5.23 -29.62
C PRO A 20 12.35 5.78 -29.11
N PRO A 21 12.34 6.57 -28.02
CA PRO A 21 13.58 7.11 -27.46
C PRO A 21 14.55 5.95 -27.18
N ASP A 22 15.84 6.14 -27.46
CA ASP A 22 16.86 5.14 -27.12
C ASP A 22 16.89 4.93 -25.60
N LEU A 23 16.38 3.79 -25.14
CA LEU A 23 16.22 3.46 -23.73
C LEU A 23 17.44 2.71 -23.14
N GLY A 24 18.54 2.58 -23.89
CA GLY A 24 19.69 1.80 -23.43
C GLY A 24 19.31 0.37 -23.02
N GLN A 25 19.91 -0.16 -21.94
CA GLN A 25 19.65 -1.52 -21.42
C GLN A 25 18.27 -1.68 -20.72
N GLY A 26 17.38 -0.69 -20.83
CA GLY A 26 16.06 -0.70 -20.21
C GLY A 26 15.00 -1.36 -21.08
N SER A 27 14.22 -2.26 -20.51
CA SER A 27 13.03 -2.84 -21.15
C SER A 27 11.77 -2.14 -20.63
N VAL A 28 10.90 -1.69 -21.54
CA VAL A 28 9.58 -1.17 -21.15
C VAL A 28 8.73 -2.32 -20.63
N LEU A 29 8.42 -2.29 -19.33
CA LEU A 29 7.64 -3.33 -18.65
C LEU A 29 6.13 -3.05 -18.72
N GLY A 30 5.75 -1.79 -18.92
CA GLY A 30 4.34 -1.43 -19.04
C GLY A 30 4.15 0.01 -19.49
N VAL A 31 3.02 0.25 -20.16
CA VAL A 31 2.61 1.57 -20.62
C VAL A 31 1.16 1.73 -20.22
N LEU A 32 0.88 2.59 -19.23
CA LEU A 32 -0.45 2.78 -18.68
C LEU A 32 -0.99 4.17 -19.06
N PRO A 33 -2.10 4.27 -19.80
CA PRO A 33 -2.75 5.56 -20.04
C PRO A 33 -3.30 6.12 -18.73
N VAL A 34 -3.06 7.41 -18.49
CA VAL A 34 -3.60 8.12 -17.33
C VAL A 34 -4.90 8.80 -17.76
N PRO A 35 -6.07 8.33 -17.28
CA PRO A 35 -7.36 8.89 -17.70
C PRO A 35 -7.43 10.38 -17.33
N GLU A 36 -8.15 11.12 -18.17
CA GLU A 36 -8.42 12.57 -18.01
C GLU A 36 -7.20 13.51 -18.16
N THR A 37 -6.01 12.98 -18.48
CA THR A 37 -4.80 13.81 -18.66
C THR A 37 -4.26 13.77 -20.10
N GLY A 38 -4.66 12.79 -20.91
CA GLY A 38 -4.08 12.55 -22.25
C GLY A 38 -2.62 12.06 -22.22
N ALA A 39 -2.06 11.85 -21.03
CA ALA A 39 -0.69 11.42 -20.81
C ALA A 39 -0.60 9.90 -20.66
N VAL A 40 0.59 9.36 -20.90
CA VAL A 40 0.89 7.94 -20.80
C VAL A 40 2.05 7.74 -19.86
N LEU A 41 1.87 6.91 -18.82
CA LEU A 41 2.91 6.52 -17.89
C LEU A 41 3.68 5.32 -18.46
N MET A 42 4.99 5.49 -18.72
CA MET A 42 5.86 4.38 -19.10
C MET A 42 6.62 3.85 -17.88
N ILE A 43 6.53 2.55 -17.66
CA ILE A 43 7.26 1.81 -16.65
C ILE A 43 8.41 1.10 -17.36
N VAL A 44 9.64 1.48 -17.04
CA VAL A 44 10.86 0.90 -17.62
C VAL A 44 11.61 0.13 -16.53
N GLY A 45 11.87 -1.15 -16.76
CA GLY A 45 12.72 -1.97 -15.92
C GLY A 45 14.13 -2.06 -16.50
N TYR A 46 15.15 -1.99 -15.66
CA TYR A 46 16.54 -2.21 -16.05
C TYR A 46 17.07 -3.44 -15.33
N LEU A 47 17.84 -4.25 -16.04
CA LEU A 47 18.57 -5.37 -15.47
C LEU A 47 19.97 -4.88 -15.06
N VAL A 48 20.27 -4.95 -13.78
CA VAL A 48 21.60 -4.59 -13.25
C VAL A 48 22.42 -5.86 -13.07
N PRO A 49 23.64 -5.96 -13.64
CA PRO A 49 24.52 -7.09 -13.40
C PRO A 49 24.91 -7.15 -11.93
N ALA A 50 24.87 -8.35 -11.33
CA ALA A 50 25.13 -8.57 -9.90
C ALA A 50 26.49 -8.00 -9.41
N ALA A 51 27.49 -7.92 -10.29
CA ALA A 51 28.80 -7.35 -9.99
C ALA A 51 28.75 -5.82 -9.74
N VAL A 52 27.82 -5.11 -10.38
CA VAL A 52 27.58 -3.67 -10.17
C VAL A 52 26.69 -3.43 -8.96
N ALA A 53 25.85 -4.40 -8.56
CA ALA A 53 25.00 -4.29 -7.38
C ALA A 53 25.79 -4.23 -6.05
N ALA A 54 27.03 -4.72 -6.02
CA ALA A 54 27.89 -4.69 -4.84
C ALA A 54 28.57 -3.33 -4.59
N ASP A 55 28.70 -2.50 -5.63
CA ASP A 55 29.31 -1.16 -5.59
C ASP A 55 28.32 -0.07 -6.03
N ALA A 56 27.05 -0.46 -6.24
CA ALA A 56 25.97 0.48 -6.41
C ALA A 56 25.87 1.31 -5.12
N PRO A 57 25.74 2.65 -5.20
CA PRO A 57 25.45 3.43 -4.01
C PRO A 57 24.23 2.79 -3.37
N GLU A 58 24.34 2.37 -2.10
CA GLU A 58 23.17 1.95 -1.33
C GLU A 58 22.09 2.97 -1.65
N PRO A 59 20.90 2.54 -2.13
CA PRO A 59 19.86 3.47 -2.53
C PRO A 59 19.73 4.45 -1.39
N PRO A 60 19.94 5.77 -1.63
CA PRO A 60 20.10 6.69 -0.52
C PRO A 60 18.88 6.48 0.35
N ALA A 61 19.09 6.04 1.59
CA ALA A 61 18.01 5.88 2.55
C ALA A 61 17.16 7.18 2.59
N ALA A 62 17.77 8.31 2.20
CA ALA A 62 17.17 9.60 1.97
C ALA A 62 16.03 9.67 0.92
N ALA A 63 15.97 8.83 -0.11
CA ALA A 63 14.86 8.85 -1.09
C ALA A 63 13.58 8.21 -0.53
N LEU A 64 13.71 7.24 0.38
CA LEU A 64 12.62 6.76 1.24
C LEU A 64 12.36 7.73 2.41
N GLN A 65 13.31 8.61 2.74
CA GLN A 65 13.11 9.74 3.64
C GLN A 65 12.57 10.97 2.90
N ARG A 66 11.44 10.85 2.18
CA ARG A 66 10.41 11.89 2.36
C ARG A 66 9.90 11.78 3.80
N ARG A 67 10.80 12.10 4.75
CA ARG A 67 10.48 12.39 6.12
C ARG A 67 9.63 13.66 6.05
N ALA A 68 8.31 13.47 5.98
CA ALA A 68 7.49 14.28 6.86
C ALA A 68 8.18 14.16 8.22
N ALA A 69 8.72 15.27 8.73
CA ALA A 69 9.22 15.29 10.09
C ALA A 69 8.10 14.68 10.95
N PRO A 70 8.36 13.58 11.70
CA PRO A 70 7.31 12.87 12.39
C PRO A 70 6.62 13.86 13.29
N GLY A 71 5.37 14.16 12.96
CA GLY A 71 4.51 14.89 13.88
C GLY A 71 4.31 14.01 15.10
N GLU A 72 4.15 14.61 16.27
CA GLU A 72 4.03 13.93 17.58
C GLU A 72 2.82 12.95 17.69
N GLU A 73 2.06 12.80 16.60
CA GLU A 73 0.94 11.90 16.42
C GLU A 73 0.94 11.25 15.01
N GLU A 74 2.01 10.56 14.61
CA GLU A 74 2.08 9.89 13.31
C GLU A 74 2.08 8.36 13.45
N LEU A 75 1.03 7.70 12.94
CA LEU A 75 0.96 6.25 12.77
C LEU A 75 1.24 5.94 11.29
N VAL A 76 2.31 5.20 11.04
CA VAL A 76 2.80 4.84 9.70
C VAL A 76 2.70 3.32 9.53
N LEU A 77 2.22 2.88 8.37
CA LEU A 77 2.24 1.46 7.99
C LEU A 77 3.18 1.28 6.80
N ASP A 78 4.18 0.41 6.98
CA ASP A 78 4.98 -0.15 5.90
C ASP A 78 4.34 -1.46 5.45
N ARG A 79 3.64 -1.41 4.31
CA ARG A 79 2.94 -2.57 3.75
C ARG A 79 3.88 -3.61 3.15
N ALA A 80 5.05 -3.19 2.66
CA ALA A 80 6.02 -4.10 2.08
C ALA A 80 6.71 -4.91 3.18
N ALA A 81 7.12 -4.25 4.25
CA ALA A 81 7.73 -4.89 5.41
C ALA A 81 6.70 -5.51 6.39
N ARG A 82 5.42 -5.18 6.25
CA ARG A 82 4.33 -5.53 7.19
C ARG A 82 4.59 -5.02 8.62
N VAL A 83 5.12 -3.80 8.70
CA VAL A 83 5.52 -3.15 9.95
C VAL A 83 4.64 -1.92 10.20
N ALA A 84 4.21 -1.73 11.44
CA ALA A 84 3.52 -0.52 11.87
C ALA A 84 4.42 0.28 12.83
N ARG A 85 4.52 1.59 12.64
CA ARG A 85 5.26 2.49 13.52
C ARG A 85 4.36 3.58 14.07
N ALA A 86 4.40 3.81 15.38
CA ALA A 86 3.78 4.94 16.04
C ALA A 86 4.86 5.88 16.54
N ASP A 87 4.85 7.13 16.06
CA ASP A 87 5.74 8.19 16.51
C ASP A 87 7.23 7.84 16.34
N GLY A 88 7.52 7.10 15.27
CA GLY A 88 8.85 6.61 14.94
C GLY A 88 9.21 5.24 15.53
N GLU A 89 8.48 4.78 16.54
CA GLU A 89 8.72 3.48 17.21
C GLU A 89 7.92 2.35 16.58
N GLU A 90 8.56 1.19 16.40
CA GLU A 90 7.89 0.01 15.86
C GLU A 90 6.92 -0.61 16.88
N ILE A 91 5.73 -0.96 16.40
CA ILE A 91 4.70 -1.63 17.19
C ILE A 91 4.66 -3.10 16.78
N GLU A 92 4.92 -3.99 17.73
CA GLU A 92 4.82 -5.43 17.51
C GLU A 92 3.35 -5.86 17.33
N LEU A 93 2.90 -5.94 16.08
CA LEU A 93 1.59 -6.48 15.72
C LEU A 93 1.70 -7.93 15.28
N THR A 94 0.72 -8.75 15.67
CA THR A 94 0.55 -10.06 15.04
C THR A 94 0.10 -9.89 13.59
N PHE A 95 0.24 -10.95 12.79
CA PHE A 95 -0.21 -10.95 11.39
C PHE A 95 -1.64 -10.41 11.22
N ARG A 96 -2.60 -10.91 12.01
CA ARG A 96 -4.02 -10.50 11.90
C ARG A 96 -4.29 -9.10 12.41
N GLU A 97 -3.55 -8.65 13.42
CA GLU A 97 -3.66 -7.27 13.91
C GLU A 97 -3.16 -6.28 12.87
N PHE A 98 -2.05 -6.60 12.19
CA PHE A 98 -1.52 -5.80 11.08
C PHE A 98 -2.50 -5.76 9.92
N GLU A 99 -2.98 -6.92 9.43
CA GLU A 99 -3.95 -6.99 8.32
C GLU A 99 -5.22 -6.20 8.64
N LEU A 100 -5.72 -6.30 9.87
CA LEU A 100 -6.91 -5.56 10.29
C LEU A 100 -6.66 -4.04 10.26
N LEU A 101 -5.51 -3.60 10.74
CA LEU A 101 -5.13 -2.18 10.70
C LEU A 101 -4.95 -1.69 9.27
N ASP A 102 -4.24 -2.45 8.44
CA ASP A 102 -3.99 -2.11 7.03
C ASP A 102 -5.31 -2.01 6.26
N TYR A 103 -6.17 -3.03 6.38
CA TYR A 103 -7.46 -3.05 5.72
C TYR A 103 -8.35 -1.87 6.14
N LEU A 104 -8.45 -1.59 7.44
CA LEU A 104 -9.22 -0.44 7.93
C LEU A 104 -8.63 0.90 7.43
N SER A 105 -7.30 1.02 7.41
CA SER A 105 -6.60 2.25 6.98
C SER A 105 -6.57 2.44 5.46
N SER A 106 -6.83 1.40 4.67
CA SER A 106 -6.87 1.46 3.20
C SER A 106 -7.96 2.40 2.67
N ALA A 107 -9.06 2.55 3.41
CA ALA A 107 -10.14 3.48 3.10
C ALA A 107 -10.55 4.31 4.35
N PRO A 108 -9.79 5.37 4.67
CA PRO A 108 -10.06 6.22 5.83
C PRO A 108 -11.51 6.75 5.85
N GLY A 109 -12.15 6.68 7.01
CA GLY A 109 -13.53 7.12 7.21
C GLY A 109 -14.61 6.11 6.81
N ARG A 110 -14.27 5.08 6.01
CA ARG A 110 -15.22 4.02 5.64
C ARG A 110 -15.51 3.13 6.83
N VAL A 111 -16.80 2.81 7.01
CA VAL A 111 -17.26 1.88 8.06
C VAL A 111 -17.34 0.48 7.48
N TYR A 112 -16.72 -0.47 8.19
CA TYR A 112 -16.79 -1.88 7.89
C TYR A 112 -17.55 -2.61 9.00
N ASN A 113 -18.53 -3.41 8.62
CA ASN A 113 -19.20 -4.29 9.56
C ASN A 113 -18.33 -5.52 9.89
N ARG A 114 -18.71 -6.25 10.95
CA ARG A 114 -17.93 -7.40 11.43
C ARG A 114 -17.79 -8.52 10.41
N ARG A 115 -18.84 -8.81 9.64
CA ARG A 115 -18.81 -9.81 8.56
C ARG A 115 -17.84 -9.43 7.45
N GLN A 116 -17.83 -8.16 7.05
CA GLN A 116 -16.90 -7.63 6.05
C GLN A 116 -15.45 -7.75 6.51
N LEU A 117 -15.17 -7.44 7.78
CA LEU A 117 -13.84 -7.59 8.36
C LEU A 117 -13.43 -9.06 8.47
N MET A 118 -14.37 -9.94 8.83
CA MET A 118 -14.12 -11.38 8.87
C MET A 118 -13.78 -11.95 7.49
N ALA A 119 -14.54 -11.57 6.46
CA ALA A 119 -14.28 -11.98 5.08
C ALA A 119 -12.94 -11.44 4.57
N ALA A 120 -12.68 -10.15 4.76
CA ALA A 120 -11.47 -9.53 4.21
C ALA A 120 -10.17 -10.00 4.91
N VAL A 121 -10.19 -10.13 6.23
CA VAL A 121 -8.97 -10.38 7.01
C VAL A 121 -8.82 -11.85 7.39
N TRP A 122 -9.89 -12.64 7.46
CA TRP A 122 -9.82 -14.08 7.82
C TRP A 122 -10.27 -15.03 6.71
N ASP A 123 -10.77 -14.52 5.58
CA ASP A 123 -11.36 -15.31 4.48
C ASP A 123 -12.48 -16.24 4.98
N ARG A 124 -13.30 -15.73 5.91
CA ARG A 124 -14.44 -16.45 6.50
C ARG A 124 -15.71 -15.62 6.41
N TYR A 125 -16.80 -16.30 6.05
CA TYR A 125 -18.10 -15.68 5.76
C TYR A 125 -19.19 -16.00 6.79
N ASP A 126 -18.82 -16.67 7.89
CA ASP A 126 -19.75 -17.07 8.94
C ASP A 126 -20.27 -15.87 9.76
N ASP A 127 -21.56 -15.92 10.11
CA ASP A 127 -22.24 -14.88 10.88
C ASP A 127 -21.71 -14.73 12.32
N GLU A 128 -20.92 -15.71 12.78
CA GLU A 128 -20.38 -15.81 14.15
C GLU A 128 -19.04 -15.07 14.34
N GLY A 129 -18.41 -14.59 13.27
CA GLY A 129 -17.07 -13.99 13.30
C GLY A 129 -16.93 -12.68 14.08
N GLY A 130 -18.04 -12.10 14.55
CA GLY A 130 -18.04 -10.83 15.25
C GLY A 130 -17.18 -10.77 16.50
N ARG A 131 -17.20 -11.82 17.33
CA ARG A 131 -16.41 -11.87 18.57
C ARG A 131 -14.91 -11.94 18.30
N THR A 132 -14.51 -12.61 17.21
CA THR A 132 -13.11 -12.70 16.77
C THR A 132 -12.59 -11.33 16.37
N VAL A 133 -13.35 -10.59 15.56
CA VAL A 133 -13.00 -9.21 15.16
C VAL A 133 -12.86 -8.33 16.40
N ASP A 134 -13.82 -8.38 17.32
CA ASP A 134 -13.84 -7.52 18.50
C ASP A 134 -12.63 -7.76 19.41
N VAL A 135 -12.21 -9.03 19.60
CA VAL A 135 -10.99 -9.37 20.36
C VAL A 135 -9.74 -8.83 19.69
N HIS A 136 -9.63 -8.93 18.36
CA HIS A 136 -8.47 -8.40 17.64
C HIS A 136 -8.44 -6.87 17.65
N VAL A 137 -9.59 -6.19 17.52
CA VAL A 137 -9.68 -4.73 17.69
C VAL A 137 -9.25 -4.32 19.09
N LEU A 138 -9.69 -5.06 20.13
CA LEU A 138 -9.30 -4.77 21.51
C LEU A 138 -7.77 -4.88 21.70
N ARG A 139 -7.15 -5.96 21.21
CA ARG A 139 -5.69 -6.16 21.29
C ARG A 139 -4.93 -5.11 20.49
N LEU A 140 -5.37 -4.86 19.26
CA LEU A 140 -4.80 -3.83 18.39
C LEU A 140 -4.84 -2.46 19.06
N ARG A 141 -5.98 -2.04 19.63
CA ARG A 141 -6.10 -0.78 20.38
C ARG A 141 -5.14 -0.72 21.57
N ARG A 142 -4.98 -1.80 22.33
CA ARG A 142 -4.03 -1.85 23.45
C ARG A 142 -2.60 -1.61 22.97
N LYS A 143 -2.21 -2.21 21.85
CA LYS A 143 -0.87 -2.05 21.26
C LYS A 143 -0.66 -0.67 20.64
N LEU A 144 -1.70 -0.05 20.09
CA LEU A 144 -1.63 1.30 19.52
C LEU A 144 -1.54 2.42 20.57
N GLY A 145 -1.88 2.13 21.83
CA GLY A 145 -1.78 3.11 22.92
C GLY A 145 -2.56 4.40 22.62
N ARG A 146 -1.86 5.54 22.58
CA ARG A 146 -2.48 6.85 22.28
C ARG A 146 -3.14 6.94 20.90
N HIS A 147 -2.71 6.09 19.95
CA HIS A 147 -3.30 6.01 18.60
C HIS A 147 -4.52 5.11 18.52
N ALA A 148 -4.93 4.47 19.62
CA ALA A 148 -6.12 3.60 19.65
C ALA A 148 -7.39 4.31 19.16
N GLY A 149 -7.47 5.63 19.38
CA GLY A 149 -8.58 6.47 18.92
C GLY A 149 -8.73 6.53 17.40
N ARG A 150 -7.71 6.14 16.63
CA ARG A 150 -7.79 6.03 15.17
C ARG A 150 -8.71 4.90 14.72
N ILE A 151 -8.92 3.88 15.53
CA ILE A 151 -9.91 2.83 15.25
C ILE A 151 -11.17 3.21 16.02
N VAL A 152 -12.20 3.66 15.30
CA VAL A 152 -13.46 4.14 15.90
C VAL A 152 -14.53 3.07 15.80
N THR A 153 -15.22 2.82 16.91
CA THR A 153 -16.40 1.95 16.92
C THR A 153 -17.63 2.75 16.51
N VAL A 154 -18.31 2.29 15.47
CA VAL A 154 -19.63 2.78 15.08
C VAL A 154 -20.65 1.83 15.68
N ARG A 155 -21.38 2.31 16.70
CA ARG A 155 -22.34 1.51 17.48
C ARG A 155 -23.31 0.79 16.53
N ASN A 156 -23.52 -0.50 16.79
CA ASN A 156 -24.40 -1.40 16.02
C ASN A 156 -24.01 -1.61 14.54
N VAL A 157 -22.87 -1.07 14.08
CA VAL A 157 -22.42 -1.22 12.68
C VAL A 157 -21.09 -1.95 12.61
N GLY A 158 -20.05 -1.41 13.25
CA GLY A 158 -18.71 -2.01 13.19
C GLY A 158 -17.61 -1.00 13.47
N TYR A 159 -16.58 -0.97 12.61
CA TYR A 159 -15.35 -0.23 12.86
C TYR A 159 -14.95 0.61 11.64
N LYS A 160 -14.30 1.74 11.90
CA LYS A 160 -13.67 2.58 10.86
C LYS A 160 -12.30 3.06 11.31
N TYR A 161 -11.44 3.35 10.35
CA TYR A 161 -10.21 4.08 10.60
C TYR A 161 -10.43 5.59 10.46
N GLN A 162 -9.85 6.38 11.36
CA GLN A 162 -9.85 7.83 11.32
C GLN A 162 -8.41 8.33 11.51
N PRO A 163 -7.79 8.93 10.48
CA PRO A 163 -6.44 9.47 10.60
C PRO A 163 -6.44 10.66 11.56
N SER A 164 -5.28 10.92 12.20
CA SER A 164 -5.11 12.14 12.99
C SER A 164 -5.35 13.34 12.08
N ARG A 165 -6.24 14.25 12.48
CA ARG A 165 -6.39 15.53 11.78
C ARG A 165 -5.17 16.36 12.15
N ARG A 166 -4.27 16.62 11.20
CA ARG A 166 -3.32 17.73 11.32
C ARG A 166 -4.15 18.99 11.57
N ARG A 167 -4.08 19.55 12.78
CA ARG A 167 -4.53 20.91 13.08
C ARG A 167 -3.35 21.86 12.89
#